data_AF-A0A2I0QFH9-F1
#
_entry.id   AF-A0A2I0QFH9-F1
#
_cell.length_a   1.000
_cell.length_b   1.000
_cell.length_c   1.000
_cell.angle_alpha   90.00
_cell.angle_beta   90.00
_cell.angle_gamma   90.00
#
_symmetry.space_group_name_H-M   'P 1'
#
loop_
_entity.id
_entity.type
_entity.pdbx_description
1 polymer ?
#
loop_
_entity_poly.entity_id
_entity_poly.type
_entity_poly.pdbx_seq_one_letter_code
_entity_poly.pdbx_strand_id
1 'polypeptide(L)'
;MIAGEKSGLKNISAIVPLWMLNHRNDQFTGSNLHLVGTDMEIALKNDVEFMQKTKTYKGIRHTQGQPVRGQRTRTSFRKGKSVGVVKKKEAPATAAKGDAGKKAAPKGKTAPPKK
;
A
#
# COMPACT_ATOMS: atom_id res chain seq x y z
N MET A 1 -14.50 11.62 26.85
CA MET A 1 -15.30 10.39 27.00
C MET A 1 -15.05 9.43 25.83
N ILE A 2 -13.83 8.91 25.65
CA ILE A 2 -13.48 8.02 24.50
C ILE A 2 -12.86 6.68 24.98
N ALA A 3 -12.60 6.53 26.28
CA ALA A 3 -11.97 5.32 26.82
C ALA A 3 -12.94 4.13 27.02
N GLY A 4 -14.26 4.37 26.97
CA GLY A 4 -15.28 3.36 27.30
C GLY A 4 -15.74 2.47 26.14
N GLU A 5 -15.62 2.90 24.87
CA GLU A 5 -16.11 2.09 23.73
C GLU A 5 -15.13 1.00 23.29
N LYS A 6 -13.83 1.15 23.59
CA LYS A 6 -12.79 0.20 23.17
C LYS A 6 -12.78 -1.11 23.98
N SER A 7 -13.40 -1.14 25.17
CA SER A 7 -13.41 -2.32 26.03
C SER A 7 -14.47 -3.34 25.63
N GLY A 8 -15.64 -2.89 25.16
CA GLY A 8 -16.72 -3.78 24.71
C GLY A 8 -16.34 -4.64 23.51
N LEU A 9 -15.60 -4.06 22.54
CA LEU A 9 -15.18 -4.78 21.33
C LEU A 9 -14.07 -5.82 21.59
N LYS A 10 -13.27 -5.65 22.65
CA LYS A 10 -12.17 -6.57 22.98
C LYS A 10 -12.67 -7.90 23.58
N ASN A 11 -13.85 -7.89 24.22
CA ASN A 11 -14.43 -9.07 24.87
C ASN A 11 -15.49 -9.80 24.01
N ILE A 12 -15.60 -9.48 22.72
CA ILE A 12 -16.56 -10.08 21.78
C ILE A 12 -16.44 -11.62 21.71
N SER A 13 -15.23 -12.14 21.90
CA SER A 13 -14.92 -13.58 21.86
C SER A 13 -15.84 -14.43 22.76
N ALA A 14 -16.27 -13.90 23.90
CA ALA A 14 -17.12 -14.63 24.85
C ALA A 14 -18.62 -14.56 24.53
N ILE A 15 -19.06 -13.56 23.76
CA ILE A 15 -20.47 -13.24 23.54
C ILE A 15 -20.95 -13.80 22.20
N VAL A 16 -20.04 -13.87 21.22
CA VAL A 16 -20.38 -14.09 19.82
C VAL A 16 -19.78 -15.41 19.33
N PRO A 17 -20.50 -16.19 18.50
CA PRO A 17 -19.98 -17.44 17.98
C PRO A 17 -18.71 -17.25 17.15
N LEU A 18 -17.85 -18.28 17.17
CA LEU A 18 -16.51 -18.29 16.59
C LEU A 18 -16.45 -17.82 15.13
N TRP A 19 -17.44 -18.15 14.31
CA TRP A 19 -17.45 -17.82 12.87
C TRP A 19 -17.60 -16.32 12.57
N MET A 20 -18.01 -15.51 13.55
CA MET A 20 -18.16 -14.06 13.41
C MET A 20 -16.87 -13.30 13.76
N LEU A 21 -15.84 -13.98 14.25
CA LEU A 21 -14.56 -13.35 14.60
C LEU A 21 -13.69 -13.14 13.36
N ASN A 22 -12.99 -12.00 13.30
CA ASN A 22 -12.18 -11.60 12.15
C ASN A 22 -10.88 -12.40 12.02
N HIS A 23 -10.25 -12.75 13.15
CA HIS A 23 -8.97 -13.46 13.18
C HIS A 23 -9.11 -14.76 13.97
N ARG A 24 -9.29 -15.87 13.25
CA ARG A 24 -9.55 -17.19 13.84
C ARG A 24 -8.31 -18.07 13.73
N ASN A 25 -8.06 -18.87 14.76
CA ASN A 25 -6.93 -19.81 14.84
C ASN A 25 -5.60 -19.13 14.51
N ASP A 26 -5.21 -18.15 15.32
CA ASP A 26 -3.92 -17.51 15.14
C ASP A 26 -2.77 -18.52 15.21
N GLN A 27 -1.82 -18.41 14.27
CA GLN A 27 -0.73 -19.38 14.11
C GLN A 27 0.28 -19.40 15.28
N PHE A 28 0.41 -18.28 16.01
CA PHE A 28 1.33 -18.18 17.15
C PHE A 28 0.62 -18.41 18.47
N THR A 29 -0.58 -17.83 18.62
CA THR A 29 -1.29 -17.79 19.91
C THR A 29 -2.32 -18.91 20.05
N GLY A 30 -2.78 -19.50 18.94
CA GLY A 30 -3.82 -20.54 18.92
C GLY A 30 -5.22 -20.06 19.31
N SER A 31 -5.37 -18.80 19.72
CA SER A 31 -6.63 -18.21 20.18
C SER A 31 -7.40 -17.54 19.04
N ASN A 32 -8.72 -17.38 19.25
CA ASN A 32 -9.59 -16.63 18.35
C ASN A 32 -9.71 -15.19 18.82
N LEU A 33 -9.34 -14.25 17.96
CA LEU A 33 -9.18 -12.84 18.28
C LEU A 33 -10.13 -11.99 17.42
N HIS A 34 -10.62 -10.90 18.01
CA HIS A 34 -11.31 -9.85 17.29
C HIS A 34 -10.45 -8.59 17.31
N LEU A 35 -9.63 -8.42 16.27
CA LEU A 35 -8.71 -7.28 16.14
C LEU A 35 -9.47 -6.06 15.63
N VAL A 36 -9.18 -4.87 16.19
CA VAL A 36 -9.84 -3.61 15.84
C VAL A 36 -8.80 -2.50 15.70
N GLY A 37 -8.95 -1.65 14.69
CA GLY A 37 -8.12 -0.47 14.49
C GLY A 37 -6.65 -0.83 14.20
N THR A 38 -5.73 -0.23 14.95
CA THR A 38 -4.27 -0.35 14.73
C THR A 38 -3.75 -1.77 14.88
N ASP A 39 -4.34 -2.56 15.77
CA ASP A 39 -3.88 -3.92 16.05
C ASP A 39 -4.07 -4.83 14.83
N MET A 40 -5.12 -4.58 14.02
CA MET A 40 -5.38 -5.28 12.76
C MET A 40 -4.29 -5.00 11.72
N GLU A 41 -3.85 -3.74 11.59
CA GLU A 41 -2.80 -3.39 10.63
C GLU A 41 -1.46 -4.01 11.00
N ILE A 42 -1.14 -4.04 12.30
CA ILE A 42 0.09 -4.64 12.81
C ILE A 42 0.07 -6.16 12.56
N ALA A 43 -1.04 -6.83 12.85
CA ALA A 43 -1.19 -8.26 12.59
C ALA A 43 -0.98 -8.60 11.10
N LEU A 44 -1.62 -7.85 10.20
CA LEU A 44 -1.45 -8.05 8.75
C LEU A 44 0.00 -7.83 8.29
N LYS A 45 0.70 -6.84 8.84
CA LYS A 45 2.12 -6.61 8.55
C LYS A 45 2.98 -7.77 9.04
N ASN A 46 2.77 -8.23 10.27
CA ASN A 46 3.50 -9.36 10.85
C ASN A 46 3.30 -10.64 10.03
N ASP A 47 2.08 -10.93 9.59
CA ASP A 47 1.78 -12.08 8.73
C ASP A 47 2.49 -11.98 7.38
N VAL A 48 2.50 -10.80 6.77
CA VAL A 48 3.20 -10.57 5.49
C VAL A 48 4.70 -10.73 5.67
N GLU A 49 5.28 -10.16 6.72
CA GLU A 49 6.72 -10.31 7.03
C GLU A 49 7.09 -11.76 7.29
N PHE A 50 6.26 -12.51 8.02
CA PHE A 50 6.47 -13.93 8.24
C PHE A 50 6.47 -14.70 6.92
N MET A 51 5.47 -14.47 6.05
CA MET A 51 5.41 -15.10 4.73
C MET A 51 6.65 -14.79 3.86
N GLN A 52 7.18 -13.58 3.96
CA GLN A 52 8.40 -13.16 3.27
C GLN A 52 9.65 -13.85 3.81
N LYS A 53 9.80 -13.92 5.15
CA LYS A 53 10.92 -14.60 5.83
C LYS A 53 10.96 -16.09 5.49
N THR A 54 9.80 -16.76 5.51
CA THR A 54 9.66 -18.19 5.17
C THR A 54 9.77 -18.46 3.66
N LYS A 55 9.81 -17.42 2.81
CA LYS A 55 9.92 -17.53 1.34
C LYS A 55 8.81 -18.37 0.69
N THR A 56 7.60 -18.28 1.23
CA THR A 56 6.41 -18.88 0.59
C THR A 56 6.12 -18.18 -0.74
N TYR A 57 5.44 -18.85 -1.68
CA TYR A 57 5.05 -18.24 -2.96
C TYR A 57 4.29 -16.90 -2.78
N LYS A 58 3.33 -16.87 -1.84
CA LYS A 58 2.60 -15.65 -1.48
C LYS A 58 3.54 -14.56 -0.93
N GLY A 59 4.50 -14.92 -0.08
CA GLY A 59 5.52 -14.01 0.42
C GLY A 59 6.36 -13.39 -0.68
N ILE A 60 6.85 -14.20 -1.63
CA ILE A 60 7.64 -13.72 -2.79
C ILE A 60 6.81 -12.80 -3.68
N ARG A 61 5.54 -13.10 -3.92
CA ARG A 61 4.63 -12.20 -4.66
C ARG A 61 4.43 -10.86 -3.92
N HIS A 62 4.34 -10.89 -2.59
CA HIS A 62 4.23 -9.68 -1.76
C HIS A 62 5.49 -8.81 -1.84
N THR A 63 6.70 -9.37 -1.85
CA THR A 63 7.93 -8.58 -2.04
C THR A 63 8.01 -7.96 -3.44
N GLN A 64 7.57 -8.70 -4.46
CA GLN A 64 7.54 -8.25 -5.85
C GLN A 64 6.39 -7.29 -6.16
N GLY A 65 5.42 -7.11 -5.25
CA GLY A 65 4.24 -6.28 -5.45
C GLY A 65 3.29 -6.79 -6.55
N GLN A 66 3.24 -8.11 -6.73
CA GLN A 66 2.41 -8.79 -7.72
C GLN A 66 1.15 -9.40 -7.09
N PRO A 67 0.08 -9.67 -7.87
CA PRO A 67 -1.12 -10.27 -7.31
C PRO A 67 -0.86 -11.70 -6.81
N VAL A 68 -1.43 -12.01 -5.65
CA VAL A 68 -1.17 -13.23 -4.89
C VAL A 68 -2.09 -14.39 -5.27
N ARG A 69 -3.35 -14.11 -5.63
CA ARG A 69 -4.41 -15.13 -5.84
C ARG A 69 -4.41 -15.74 -7.25
N GLY A 70 -3.26 -15.79 -7.93
CA GLY A 70 -3.16 -16.38 -9.26
C GLY A 70 -3.86 -15.58 -10.38
N GLN A 71 -4.09 -14.29 -10.17
CA GLN A 71 -4.64 -13.41 -11.21
C GLN A 71 -3.67 -13.32 -12.40
N ARG A 72 -4.19 -13.38 -13.63
CA ARG A 72 -3.39 -13.29 -14.86
C ARG A 72 -2.81 -11.88 -15.03
N THR A 73 -1.48 -11.77 -15.05
CA THR A 73 -0.73 -10.51 -15.20
C THR A 73 -0.36 -10.18 -16.66
N ARG A 74 -0.77 -11.02 -17.63
CA ARG A 74 -0.45 -10.82 -19.05
C ARG A 74 -1.03 -9.52 -19.60
N THR A 75 -2.23 -9.11 -19.21
CA THR A 75 -2.89 -7.89 -19.72
C THR A 75 -3.23 -6.89 -18.61
N SER A 76 -3.50 -7.38 -17.39
CA SER A 76 -3.87 -6.55 -16.23
C SER A 76 -2.64 -6.11 -15.41
N PHE A 77 -2.86 -5.25 -14.40
CA PHE A 77 -1.87 -4.77 -13.44
C PHE A 77 -0.67 -4.04 -14.09
N ARG A 78 -0.93 -3.31 -15.18
CA ARG A 78 0.05 -2.42 -15.82
C ARG A 78 0.23 -1.17 -14.98
N LYS A 79 1.46 -0.91 -14.52
CA LYS A 79 1.84 0.36 -13.88
C LYS A 79 2.57 1.20 -14.91
N GLY A 80 1.89 2.23 -15.43
CA GLY A 80 2.40 3.13 -16.46
C GLY A 80 1.26 3.92 -17.10
N LYS A 81 1.54 5.15 -17.55
CA LYS A 81 0.58 5.90 -18.38
C LYS A 81 0.37 5.14 -19.69
N SER A 82 -0.84 5.14 -20.22
CA SER A 82 -1.10 4.62 -21.56
C SER A 82 -0.14 5.29 -22.54
N VAL A 83 0.46 4.52 -23.44
CA VAL A 83 1.19 5.08 -24.59
C VAL A 83 0.12 5.62 -25.54
N GLY A 84 -0.37 6.82 -25.26
CA GLY A 84 -1.26 7.59 -26.10
C GLY A 84 -0.52 8.76 -26.75
N VAL A 85 -1.22 9.49 -27.62
CA VAL A 85 -0.67 10.69 -28.27
C VAL A 85 -0.44 11.77 -27.23
N VAL A 86 0.82 12.20 -27.07
CA VAL A 86 1.17 13.40 -26.31
C VAL A 86 0.76 14.60 -27.16
N LYS A 87 -0.43 15.18 -26.90
CA LYS A 87 -0.78 16.49 -27.47
C LYS A 87 0.12 17.53 -26.81
N LYS A 88 0.92 18.23 -27.63
CA LYS A 88 1.68 19.41 -27.21
C LYS A 88 0.67 20.39 -26.61
N LYS A 89 0.86 20.76 -25.35
CA LYS A 89 0.01 21.76 -24.69
C LYS A 89 0.30 23.10 -25.39
N GLU A 90 -0.60 23.54 -26.27
CA GLU A 90 -0.55 24.90 -26.78
C GLU A 90 -0.80 25.84 -25.59
N ALA A 91 0.15 26.74 -25.36
CA ALA A 91 0.05 27.75 -24.33
C ALA A 91 -1.19 28.62 -24.60
N PRO A 92 -1.99 28.99 -23.59
CA PRO A 92 -3.07 29.94 -23.80
C PRO A 92 -2.45 31.28 -24.23
N ALA A 93 -2.70 31.65 -25.47
CA ALA A 93 -2.47 33.00 -25.94
C ALA A 93 -3.36 33.95 -25.12
N THR A 94 -2.73 34.79 -24.28
CA THR A 94 -2.90 36.26 -24.19
C THR A 94 -2.43 36.78 -22.82
N ALA A 95 -1.39 37.62 -22.83
CA ALA A 95 -1.31 38.95 -22.17
C ALA A 95 0.16 39.43 -22.11
N ALA A 96 0.38 40.69 -22.49
CA ALA A 96 1.66 41.28 -22.86
C ALA A 96 2.41 42.02 -21.72
N LYS A 97 3.70 42.31 -21.98
CA LYS A 97 4.67 43.23 -21.32
C LYS A 97 5.12 42.83 -19.90
N GLY A 98 6.38 42.87 -19.50
CA GLY A 98 7.64 43.33 -20.10
C GLY A 98 8.73 43.32 -19.01
N ASP A 99 9.96 43.55 -19.45
CA ASP A 99 11.18 43.88 -18.68
C ASP A 99 12.23 42.80 -18.44
N ALA A 100 13.47 43.26 -18.57
CA ALA A 100 14.69 42.56 -18.93
C ALA A 100 15.51 42.18 -17.70
N GLY A 101 16.39 41.18 -17.83
CA GLY A 101 17.50 41.04 -16.86
C GLY A 101 18.07 39.65 -16.62
N LYS A 102 18.90 39.18 -17.56
CA LYS A 102 20.19 38.45 -17.38
C LYS A 102 20.46 37.78 -16.00
N LYS A 103 20.71 36.45 -16.00
CA LYS A 103 22.02 35.80 -15.66
C LYS A 103 21.93 34.27 -15.41
N ALA A 104 22.76 33.54 -16.18
CA ALA A 104 23.65 32.42 -15.82
C ALA A 104 23.13 31.12 -15.15
N ALA A 105 23.45 29.98 -15.80
CA ALA A 105 23.53 28.62 -15.27
C ALA A 105 24.76 28.45 -14.31
N PRO A 106 25.01 27.33 -13.55
CA PRO A 106 24.94 25.93 -14.02
C PRO A 106 24.51 24.81 -13.01
N LYS A 107 24.09 23.69 -13.64
CA LYS A 107 24.19 22.25 -13.32
C LYS A 107 24.57 21.76 -11.90
N GLY A 108 23.85 20.72 -11.46
CA GLY A 108 24.49 19.51 -10.91
C GLY A 108 23.71 18.73 -9.84
N LYS A 109 23.22 17.53 -10.17
CA LYS A 109 23.74 16.22 -9.69
C LYS A 109 22.73 15.08 -9.89
N THR A 110 23.19 14.08 -10.63
CA THR A 110 22.66 12.76 -10.94
C THR A 110 22.87 11.76 -9.80
N ALA A 111 22.06 10.68 -9.81
CA ALA A 111 22.35 9.25 -9.50
C ALA A 111 21.40 8.59 -8.47
N PRO A 112 21.23 7.24 -8.46
CA PRO A 112 21.22 6.26 -9.57
C PRO A 112 20.06 5.22 -9.49
N PRO A 113 19.83 4.38 -10.52
CA PRO A 113 18.86 3.28 -10.50
C PRO A 113 19.36 2.08 -9.67
N LYS A 114 18.48 1.49 -8.85
CA LYS A 114 18.78 0.31 -8.01
C LYS A 114 18.74 -0.99 -8.83
N LYS A 115 19.71 -1.86 -8.54
CA LYS A 115 19.87 -3.24 -9.06
C LYS A 115 18.63 -4.09 -8.83
#